data_AF-A0A7K0P4Z5-F1
#
_entry.id   AF-A0A7K0P4Z5-F1
#
_cell.length_a   1.000
_cell.length_b   1.000
_cell.length_c   1.000
_cell.angle_alpha   90.00
_cell.angle_beta   90.00
_cell.angle_gamma   90.00
#
_symmetry.space_group_name_H-M   'P 1'
#
loop_
_entity.id
_entity.type
_entity.pdbx_description
1 polymer ?
#
loop_
_entity_poly.entity_id
_entity_poly.type
_entity_poly.pdbx_seq_one_letter_code
_entity_poly.pdbx_strand_id
1 'polypeptide(L)'
;MHADGSAEDRWLRALGTRLRDTRTALRVSSTSAAQSAGVSRMTWHRMESGSPNVSAGAYAAVLIDRLRRLSISLASAWPIDDEKRG
;
A
#
# COMPACT_ATOMS: atom_id res chain seq x y z
N MET A 1 9.88 19.64 -23.41
CA MET A 1 10.56 18.46 -22.83
C MET A 1 10.76 18.75 -21.35
N HIS A 2 9.82 18.36 -20.48
CA HIS A 2 9.92 18.60 -19.03
C HIS A 2 10.93 17.59 -18.46
N ALA A 3 12.20 17.97 -18.56
CA ALA A 3 13.35 17.22 -18.08
C ALA A 3 13.64 17.65 -16.62
N ASP A 4 13.84 16.64 -15.78
CA ASP A 4 13.94 16.66 -14.31
C ASP A 4 12.60 16.86 -13.57
N GLY A 5 12.10 15.72 -13.10
CA GLY A 5 10.85 15.61 -12.36
C GLY A 5 10.95 16.38 -11.06
N SER A 6 9.83 16.99 -10.68
CA SER A 6 9.74 17.78 -9.47
C SER A 6 10.11 16.93 -8.24
N ALA A 7 10.33 17.58 -7.09
CA ALA A 7 10.56 16.85 -5.85
C ALA A 7 9.42 15.85 -5.59
N GLU A 8 8.17 16.23 -5.93
CA GLU A 8 7.02 15.33 -5.87
C GLU A 8 7.16 14.11 -6.77
N ASP A 9 7.61 14.26 -8.02
CA ASP A 9 7.84 13.13 -8.94
C ASP A 9 8.88 12.15 -8.39
N ARG A 10 9.94 12.65 -7.74
CA ARG A 10 10.95 11.79 -7.11
C ARG A 10 10.38 11.02 -5.91
N TRP A 11 9.56 11.68 -5.09
CA TRP A 11 8.88 11.03 -3.96
C TRP A 11 7.89 9.96 -4.44
N LEU A 12 7.12 10.25 -5.48
CA LEU A 12 6.16 9.30 -6.06
C LEU A 12 6.85 8.08 -6.67
N ARG A 13 7.98 8.28 -7.37
CA ARG A 13 8.81 7.17 -7.86
C ARG A 13 9.35 6.34 -6.71
N ALA A 14 9.91 6.96 -5.67
CA ALA A 14 10.41 6.24 -4.50
C ALA A 14 9.30 5.45 -3.79
N LEU A 15 8.10 6.02 -3.67
CA LEU A 15 6.93 5.35 -3.11
C LEU A 15 6.51 4.14 -3.96
N GLY A 16 6.43 4.31 -5.28
CA GLY A 16 6.09 3.24 -6.22
C GLY A 16 7.07 2.07 -6.18
N THR A 17 8.37 2.37 -6.12
CA THR A 17 9.42 1.36 -5.94
C THR A 17 9.23 0.60 -4.62
N ARG A 18 9.03 1.29 -3.49
CA ARG A 18 8.80 0.64 -2.20
C ARG A 18 7.56 -0.27 -2.20
N LEU A 19 6.48 0.16 -2.85
CA LEU A 19 5.27 -0.64 -3.02
C LEU A 19 5.55 -1.94 -3.78
N ARG A 20 6.28 -1.85 -4.91
CA ARG A 20 6.68 -3.01 -5.71
C ARG A 20 7.62 -3.93 -4.93
N ASP A 21 8.62 -3.39 -4.24
CA ASP A 21 9.59 -4.17 -3.46
C ASP A 21 8.89 -4.92 -2.32
N THR A 22 8.01 -4.23 -1.58
CA THR A 22 7.22 -4.86 -0.51
C THR A 22 6.34 -5.97 -1.06
N ARG A 23 5.64 -5.72 -2.18
CA ARG A 23 4.77 -6.72 -2.80
C ARG A 23 5.55 -7.96 -3.24
N THR A 24 6.71 -7.76 -3.89
CA THR A 24 7.53 -8.87 -4.41
C THR A 24 8.20 -9.65 -3.28
N ALA A 25 8.65 -8.99 -2.21
CA ALA A 25 9.14 -9.64 -1.00
C ALA A 25 8.07 -10.56 -0.35
N LEU A 26 6.81 -10.14 -0.38
CA LEU A 26 5.67 -10.93 0.08
C LEU A 26 5.17 -11.97 -0.94
N ARG A 27 5.80 -12.07 -2.12
CA ARG A 27 5.38 -12.93 -3.25
C ARG A 27 3.92 -12.72 -3.70
N VAL A 28 3.40 -11.50 -3.54
CA VAL A 28 2.03 -11.16 -3.94
C VAL A 28 2.00 -10.72 -5.41
N SER A 29 1.03 -11.21 -6.18
CA SER A 29 0.85 -10.75 -7.57
C SER A 29 0.28 -9.32 -7.62
N SER A 30 0.64 -8.53 -8.64
CA SER A 30 0.06 -7.18 -8.80
C SER A 30 -1.47 -7.21 -8.90
N THR A 31 -2.03 -8.28 -9.49
CA THR A 31 -3.48 -8.53 -9.55
C THR A 31 -4.10 -8.70 -8.16
N SER A 32 -3.52 -9.57 -7.33
CA SER A 32 -4.01 -9.82 -5.97
C SER A 32 -3.88 -8.58 -5.08
N ALA A 33 -2.81 -7.81 -5.25
CA ALA A 33 -2.60 -6.57 -4.52
C ALA A 33 -3.61 -5.48 -4.93
N ALA A 34 -3.85 -5.30 -6.24
CA ALA A 34 -4.88 -4.40 -6.75
C ALA A 34 -6.28 -4.77 -6.23
N GLN A 35 -6.62 -6.06 -6.27
CA GLN A 35 -7.89 -6.57 -5.78
C GLN A 35 -8.05 -6.34 -4.27
N SER A 36 -7.02 -6.62 -3.49
CA SER A 36 -7.03 -6.42 -2.03
C SER A 36 -7.21 -4.95 -1.66
N ALA A 37 -6.58 -4.05 -2.44
CA ALA A 37 -6.71 -2.61 -2.25
C ALA A 37 -8.00 -1.99 -2.84
N GLY A 38 -8.84 -2.78 -3.51
CA GLY A 38 -10.08 -2.29 -4.13
C GLY A 38 -9.87 -1.34 -5.31
N VAL A 39 -8.73 -1.43 -6.01
CA VAL A 39 -8.40 -0.56 -7.16
C VAL A 39 -8.24 -1.37 -8.44
N SER A 40 -8.33 -0.70 -9.60
CA SER A 40 -8.08 -1.36 -10.88
C SER A 40 -6.59 -1.76 -11.03
N ARG A 41 -6.32 -2.82 -11.80
CA ARG A 41 -4.95 -3.26 -12.12
C ARG A 41 -4.10 -2.15 -12.74
N MET A 42 -4.73 -1.30 -13.57
CA MET A 42 -4.07 -0.16 -14.20
C MET A 42 -3.70 0.92 -13.18
N THR A 43 -4.56 1.17 -12.19
CA THR A 43 -4.27 2.10 -11.08
C THR A 43 -3.11 1.59 -10.25
N TRP A 44 -3.13 0.29 -9.90
CA TRP A 44 -2.03 -0.36 -9.20
C TRP A 44 -0.71 -0.28 -9.98
N HIS A 45 -0.75 -0.56 -11.28
CA HIS A 45 0.42 -0.45 -12.15
C HIS A 45 1.00 0.97 -12.16
N ARG A 46 0.16 2.00 -12.22
CA ARG A 46 0.58 3.41 -12.17
C ARG A 46 1.17 3.81 -10.81
N MET A 47 0.67 3.23 -9.73
CA MET A 47 1.24 3.43 -8.39
C MET A 47 2.64 2.85 -8.31
N GLU A 48 2.85 1.61 -8.78
CA GLU A 48 4.19 1.00 -8.80
C GLU A 48 5.18 1.76 -9.70
N SER A 49 4.70 2.39 -10.77
CA SER A 49 5.55 3.23 -11.62
C SER A 49 5.80 4.63 -11.06
N GLY A 50 5.15 5.00 -9.94
CA GLY A 50 5.24 6.34 -9.36
C GLY A 50 4.66 7.43 -10.26
N SER A 51 3.56 7.14 -10.96
CA SER A 51 2.93 8.09 -11.88
C SER A 51 2.21 9.21 -11.10
N PRO A 52 2.43 10.49 -11.45
CA PRO A 52 1.72 11.63 -10.84
C PRO A 52 0.24 11.70 -11.23
N ASN A 53 -0.20 10.94 -12.23
CA ASN A 53 -1.61 10.84 -12.65
C ASN A 53 -2.43 9.90 -11.75
N VAL A 54 -1.86 9.37 -10.67
CA VAL A 54 -2.61 8.62 -9.67
C VAL A 54 -3.22 9.61 -8.67
N SER A 55 -4.54 9.57 -8.51
CA SER A 55 -5.21 10.46 -7.56
C SER A 55 -4.75 10.14 -6.12
N ALA A 56 -4.63 11.18 -5.30
CA ALA A 56 -4.31 11.03 -3.87
C ALA A 56 -5.28 10.07 -3.16
N GLY A 57 -6.56 10.07 -3.55
CA GLY A 57 -7.58 9.16 -3.02
C GLY A 57 -7.31 7.68 -3.30
N ALA A 58 -6.68 7.35 -4.43
CA ALA A 58 -6.30 5.97 -4.72
C ALA A 58 -5.15 5.50 -3.83
N TYR A 59 -4.15 6.35 -3.55
CA TYR A 59 -3.10 6.04 -2.58
C TYR A 59 -3.66 5.86 -1.16
N ALA A 60 -4.60 6.73 -0.76
CA ALA A 60 -5.26 6.64 0.54
C ALA A 60 -6.03 5.30 0.71
N ALA A 61 -6.74 4.83 -0.32
CA ALA A 61 -7.46 3.56 -0.27
C ALA A 61 -6.54 2.36 0.01
N VAL A 62 -5.38 2.30 -0.67
CA VAL A 62 -4.37 1.25 -0.46
C VAL A 62 -3.80 1.29 0.96
N LEU A 63 -3.47 2.49 1.46
CA LEU A 63 -2.94 2.68 2.81
C LEU A 63 -3.98 2.27 3.88
N ILE A 64 -5.24 2.65 3.70
CA ILE A 64 -6.33 2.30 4.60
C ILE A 64 -6.55 0.77 4.65
N ASP A 65 -6.57 0.08 3.50
CA ASP A 65 -6.65 -1.40 3.48
C ASP A 65 -5.48 -2.03 4.25
N ARG A 66 -4.25 -1.56 4.00
CA ARG A 66 -3.07 -2.12 4.67
C ARG A 66 -3.11 -1.92 6.18
N LEU A 67 -3.51 -0.74 6.64
CA LEU A 67 -3.66 -0.45 8.07
C LEU A 67 -4.76 -1.30 8.73
N ARG A 68 -5.90 -1.53 8.04
CA ARG A 68 -6.96 -2.42 8.55
C ARG A 68 -6.45 -3.85 8.72
N ARG A 69 -5.69 -4.37 7.76
CA ARG A 69 -5.10 -5.72 7.85
C ARG A 69 -4.07 -5.83 8.97
N LEU A 70 -3.23 -4.81 9.17
CA LEU A 70 -2.27 -4.78 10.29
C LEU A 70 -2.97 -4.71 11.65
N SER A 71 -4.04 -3.92 11.77
CA SER A 71 -4.82 -3.81 13.01
C SER A 71 -5.45 -5.14 13.43
N ILE A 72 -6.04 -5.88 12.49
CA ILE A 72 -6.58 -7.22 12.76
C ILE A 72 -5.47 -8.18 13.22
N SER A 73 -4.29 -8.11 12.58
CA SER A 73 -3.14 -8.94 12.96
C SER A 73 -2.58 -8.61 14.35
N LEU A 74 -2.61 -7.35 14.77
CA LEU A 74 -2.18 -6.93 16.10
C LEU A 74 -3.21 -7.32 17.16
N ALA A 75 -4.50 -7.18 16.86
CA ALA A 75 -5.58 -7.58 17.76
C ALA A 75 -5.57 -9.10 18.05
N SER A 76 -5.19 -9.92 17.06
CA SER A 76 -5.01 -11.37 17.28
C SER A 76 -3.70 -11.75 17.97
N ALA A 77 -2.74 -10.84 18.05
CA ALA A 77 -1.41 -11.09 18.64
C ALA A 77 -1.31 -10.68 20.11
N TRP A 78 -2.30 -9.94 20.63
CA TRP A 78 -2.38 -9.61 22.05
C TRP A 78 -3.29 -10.64 22.75
N PRO A 79 -2.76 -11.58 23.54
CA PRO A 79 -3.60 -12.35 24.44
C PRO A 79 -4.08 -11.39 25.52
N ILE A 80 -5.38 -11.07 25.51
CA ILE A 80 -6.02 -10.59 26.71
C ILE A 80 -6.01 -11.81 27.64
N ASP A 81 -5.01 -11.91 28.51
CA ASP A 81 -5.10 -12.79 29.68
C ASP A 81 -6.27 -12.28 30.50
N ASP A 82 -7.42 -12.92 30.31
CA ASP A 82 -8.67 -12.68 31.03
C ASP A 82 -8.64 -13.39 32.39
N GLU A 83 -7.50 -13.34 33.07
CA GLU A 83 -7.33 -13.92 34.40
C GLU A 83 -7.03 -12.77 35.38
N LYS A 84 -7.90 -12.66 36.39
CA LYS A 84 -7.88 -11.69 37.51
C LYS A 84 -8.75 -10.44 37.37
N ARG A 85 -10.04 -10.65 37.07
CA ARG A 85 -11.10 -9.92 37.79
C ARG A 85 -12.00 -10.92 38.51
N GLY A 86 -11.44 -11.49 39.58
CA GLY A 86 -12.22 -11.95 40.74
C GLY A 86 -12.40 -10.79 41.71
#